data_AF-A0A1V6V0J8-F1
#
_entry.id   AF-A0A1V6V0J8-F1
#
_cell.length_a   1.000
_cell.length_b   1.000
_cell.length_c   1.000
_cell.angle_alpha   90.00
_cell.angle_beta   90.00
_cell.angle_gamma   90.00
#
_symmetry.space_group_name_H-M   'P 1'
#
loop_
_entity.id
_entity.type
_entity.pdbx_description
1 polymer ?
#
loop_
_entity_poly.entity_id
_entity_poly.type
_entity_poly.pdbx_seq_one_letter_code
_entity_poly.pdbx_strand_id
1 'polypeptide(L)'
;MAIYHSMLFRLTAVLLFVQYCQAKTVHLDFNVTWVNANPDGLHERKVVGINGQWPLPVIEVDKGDRLIVNMYNGLEDKETSIHWHGMFQNGTNNMDGPSMVTQCPVPPGASITYDFTIPQNGTYWYHCHTDSCYPDGYRQALIVHDDQSYFNDMYDHELTVTMSDWYHELIEDIPFIRVENPTGAEPVPDSFLFNDTLNTNIPVEAGKTYLMRLINIGAFVAQYFYIEDHTFRIVEIDGVYVDEQEADTLYIAVAQRYSILVTMKNSTDKNYPIVTVADSNLLDVILPSLQLNQTNWLEYNSNAAHPQAVMKVDASSDLVPYDDMKLVPHDRMPLLPDPDMTIEIDVIMDNLNDGAGYAFFNNISYTRPKVPTLYSVLTSGNYATNAAIYGEFTHPYILEHNAVIEVVLNNLDGGSHPFHLHGHNFQLVSRTPSYGPSFNDYADGDPLPFNATETPSSSFPKYPARRDTFVAPPQGNFVIRFVADNPGVWLFHCHIDWHMSQGLAMSFIEAPKQLQEQMSLTESDINICKAGNLSYKGNAAANTENLLDLTGQNKQLPWLPSGFTARGIVAMVFSCVSAFLGMAFITVYGISGIQPKETAVVTERDDS
;
A
#
# COMPACT_ATOMS: atom_id res chain seq x y z
N MET A 1 -34.03 57.88 -18.12
CA MET A 1 -32.58 57.58 -18.25
C MET A 1 -31.92 57.08 -16.95
N ALA A 2 -32.31 57.55 -15.76
CA ALA A 2 -31.69 57.13 -14.49
C ALA A 2 -31.96 55.66 -14.08
N ILE A 3 -33.11 55.09 -14.44
CA ILE A 3 -33.47 53.70 -14.08
C ILE A 3 -32.65 52.67 -14.88
N TYR A 4 -32.35 52.97 -16.14
CA TYR A 4 -31.51 52.09 -16.99
C TYR A 4 -30.05 52.04 -16.51
N HIS A 5 -29.52 53.13 -15.96
CA HIS A 5 -28.15 53.15 -15.44
C HIS A 5 -27.98 52.34 -14.15
N SER A 6 -28.98 52.34 -13.26
CA SER A 6 -28.95 51.53 -12.04
C SER A 6 -29.06 50.02 -12.30
N MET A 7 -29.76 49.63 -13.37
CA MET A 7 -29.95 48.22 -13.71
C MET A 7 -28.70 47.66 -14.42
N LEU A 8 -28.06 48.46 -15.27
CA LEU A 8 -26.80 48.08 -15.92
C LEU A 8 -25.67 47.88 -14.90
N PHE A 9 -25.54 48.77 -13.91
CA PHE A 9 -24.51 48.70 -12.86
C PHE A 9 -24.70 47.50 -11.92
N ARG A 10 -25.95 47.09 -11.65
CA ARG A 10 -26.24 45.88 -10.88
C ARG A 10 -25.98 44.60 -11.69
N LEU A 11 -26.20 44.60 -13.01
CA LEU A 11 -25.83 43.49 -13.87
C LEU A 11 -24.30 43.35 -14.00
N THR A 12 -23.56 44.47 -14.06
CA THR A 12 -22.09 44.42 -14.10
C THR A 12 -21.50 43.97 -12.77
N ALA A 13 -22.10 44.36 -11.62
CA ALA A 13 -21.71 43.86 -10.32
C ALA A 13 -21.98 42.35 -10.17
N VAL A 14 -23.13 41.84 -10.64
CA VAL A 14 -23.42 40.40 -10.62
C VAL A 14 -22.49 39.62 -11.58
N LEU A 15 -22.11 40.19 -12.72
CA LEU A 15 -21.13 39.58 -13.64
C LEU A 15 -19.68 39.65 -13.13
N LEU A 16 -19.34 40.62 -12.27
CA LEU A 16 -18.02 40.73 -11.62
C LEU A 16 -17.88 39.84 -10.36
N PHE A 17 -18.98 39.28 -9.86
CA PHE A 17 -18.97 38.29 -8.76
C PHE A 17 -19.02 36.83 -9.25
N VAL A 18 -19.06 36.59 -10.56
CA VAL A 18 -18.78 35.26 -11.13
C VAL A 18 -17.28 35.17 -11.37
N GLN A 19 -16.51 34.96 -10.29
CA GLN A 19 -15.25 34.27 -10.47
C GLN A 19 -15.62 32.85 -10.91
N TYR A 20 -15.44 32.63 -12.21
CA TYR A 20 -15.63 31.36 -12.88
C TYR A 20 -14.62 30.35 -12.31
N CYS A 21 -15.04 29.50 -11.38
CA CYS A 21 -14.49 28.14 -11.32
C CYS A 21 -15.11 27.40 -12.51
N GLN A 22 -14.46 27.43 -13.68
CA GLN A 22 -14.85 26.54 -14.77
C GLN A 22 -14.34 25.16 -14.43
N ALA A 23 -15.18 24.33 -13.83
CA ALA A 23 -14.99 22.89 -13.86
C ALA A 23 -14.87 22.46 -15.32
N LYS A 24 -13.68 22.02 -15.74
CA LYS A 24 -13.44 21.49 -17.09
C LYS A 24 -13.66 19.98 -17.07
N THR A 25 -14.00 19.43 -18.23
CA THR A 25 -13.95 17.98 -18.45
C THR A 25 -12.61 17.66 -19.09
N VAL A 26 -11.80 16.85 -18.41
CA VAL A 26 -10.50 16.37 -18.90
C VAL A 26 -10.71 14.98 -19.48
N HIS A 27 -10.49 14.84 -20.79
CA HIS A 27 -10.60 13.58 -21.51
C HIS A 27 -9.21 13.00 -21.80
N LEU A 28 -9.00 11.74 -21.40
CA LEU A 28 -7.77 11.00 -21.65
C LEU A 28 -8.11 9.67 -22.32
N ASP A 29 -7.38 9.33 -23.38
CA ASP A 29 -7.47 8.02 -24.05
C ASP A 29 -6.19 7.24 -23.78
N PHE A 30 -6.31 6.15 -23.03
CA PHE A 30 -5.20 5.31 -22.60
C PHE A 30 -5.21 4.00 -23.38
N ASN A 31 -4.21 3.81 -24.23
CA ASN A 31 -3.87 2.50 -24.80
C ASN A 31 -2.77 1.87 -23.94
N VAL A 32 -3.14 0.92 -23.08
CA VAL A 32 -2.23 0.27 -22.13
C VAL A 32 -1.50 -0.86 -22.83
N THR A 33 -0.18 -0.76 -22.98
CA THR A 33 0.62 -1.72 -23.76
C THR A 33 1.95 -1.98 -23.10
N TRP A 34 2.58 -3.11 -23.40
CA TRP A 34 3.97 -3.33 -23.00
C TRP A 34 4.94 -2.43 -23.78
N VAL A 35 5.92 -1.88 -23.08
CA VAL A 35 7.10 -1.19 -23.62
C VAL A 35 8.36 -1.69 -22.91
N ASN A 36 9.54 -1.38 -23.43
CA ASN A 36 10.80 -1.66 -22.74
C ASN A 36 11.33 -0.39 -22.06
N ALA A 37 11.85 -0.53 -20.85
CA ALA A 37 12.49 0.56 -20.10
C ALA A 37 13.73 0.05 -19.35
N ASN A 38 14.68 0.95 -19.11
CA ASN A 38 15.89 0.71 -18.33
C ASN A 38 16.19 1.95 -17.46
N PRO A 39 15.37 2.23 -16.43
CA PRO A 39 15.45 3.49 -15.69
C PRO A 39 16.70 3.61 -14.81
N ASP A 40 17.25 2.48 -14.35
CA ASP A 40 18.45 2.45 -13.52
C ASP A 40 19.75 2.26 -14.32
N GLY A 41 19.66 2.02 -15.63
CA GLY A 41 20.80 1.78 -16.50
C GLY A 41 21.45 0.41 -16.31
N LEU A 42 20.86 -0.49 -15.52
CA LEU A 42 21.42 -1.81 -15.21
C LEU A 42 20.75 -2.92 -16.03
N HIS A 43 19.43 -2.87 -16.22
CA HIS A 43 18.67 -3.91 -16.90
C HIS A 43 17.50 -3.35 -17.70
N GLU A 44 17.45 -3.66 -19.01
CA GLU A 44 16.26 -3.38 -19.82
C GLU A 44 15.21 -4.45 -19.57
N ARG A 45 14.02 -4.03 -19.12
CA ARG A 45 12.88 -4.91 -18.84
C ARG A 45 11.61 -4.44 -19.52
N LYS A 46 10.66 -5.35 -19.64
CA LYS A 46 9.30 -5.05 -20.09
C LYS A 46 8.54 -4.33 -18.96
N VAL A 47 7.86 -3.24 -19.28
CA VAL A 47 6.99 -2.49 -18.36
C VAL A 47 5.69 -2.06 -19.02
N VAL A 48 4.66 -1.81 -18.22
CA VAL A 48 3.38 -1.31 -18.68
C VAL A 48 3.49 0.17 -19.01
N GLY A 49 3.29 0.51 -20.28
CA GLY A 49 3.25 1.87 -20.79
C GLY A 49 1.82 2.30 -21.16
N ILE A 50 1.62 3.61 -21.29
CA ILE A 50 0.40 4.21 -21.84
C ILE A 50 0.77 4.89 -23.15
N ASN A 51 0.02 4.58 -24.21
CA ASN A 51 0.22 5.15 -25.54
C ASN A 51 1.65 4.95 -26.08
N GLY A 52 2.25 3.79 -25.75
CA GLY A 52 3.60 3.42 -26.16
C GLY A 52 4.71 4.20 -25.45
N GLN A 53 4.43 4.83 -24.31
CA GLN A 53 5.40 5.59 -23.51
C GLN A 53 5.45 5.10 -22.06
N TRP A 54 6.65 5.15 -21.50
CA TRP A 54 6.93 5.02 -20.07
C TRP A 54 8.10 5.98 -19.73
N PRO A 55 8.09 6.71 -18.61
CA PRO A 55 7.07 6.73 -17.54
C PRO A 55 5.69 7.17 -18.01
N LEU A 56 4.66 6.83 -17.24
CA LEU A 56 3.28 7.19 -17.55
C LEU A 56 3.06 8.71 -17.38
N PRO A 57 2.03 9.30 -18.03
CA PRO A 57 1.77 10.73 -17.89
C PRO A 57 1.29 11.08 -16.48
N VAL A 58 1.83 12.16 -15.91
CA VAL A 58 1.23 12.80 -14.74
C VAL A 58 -0.12 13.37 -15.16
N ILE A 59 -1.17 13.03 -14.42
CA ILE A 59 -2.50 13.60 -14.66
C ILE A 59 -2.61 14.85 -13.81
N GLU A 60 -2.88 15.99 -14.44
CA GLU A 60 -3.12 17.26 -13.76
C GLU A 60 -4.53 17.75 -14.05
N VAL A 61 -5.27 18.03 -12.98
CA VAL A 61 -6.65 18.51 -13.01
C VAL A 61 -6.83 19.60 -11.97
N ASP A 62 -7.87 20.40 -12.11
CA ASP A 62 -8.25 21.41 -11.12
C ASP A 62 -9.38 20.86 -10.24
N LYS A 63 -9.45 21.31 -8.99
CA LYS A 63 -10.55 20.97 -8.07
C LYS A 63 -11.90 21.28 -8.70
N GLY A 64 -12.78 20.29 -8.72
CA GLY A 64 -14.12 20.34 -9.31
C GLY A 64 -14.19 19.86 -10.76
N ASP A 65 -13.06 19.54 -11.40
CA ASP A 65 -13.04 18.98 -12.74
C ASP A 65 -13.68 17.59 -12.83
N ARG A 66 -14.13 17.25 -14.03
CA ARG A 66 -14.57 15.92 -14.39
C ARG A 66 -13.47 15.21 -15.17
N LEU A 67 -12.98 14.09 -14.65
CA LEU A 67 -11.99 13.25 -15.33
C LEU A 67 -12.70 12.11 -16.05
N ILE A 68 -12.45 11.98 -17.35
CA ILE A 68 -12.95 10.89 -18.20
C ILE A 68 -11.75 10.20 -18.83
N VAL A 69 -11.47 8.96 -18.42
CA VAL A 69 -10.37 8.14 -18.95
C VAL A 69 -10.94 6.93 -19.67
N ASN A 70 -10.80 6.92 -21.00
CA ASN A 70 -11.11 5.75 -21.82
C ASN A 70 -9.87 4.85 -21.87
N MET A 71 -9.89 3.76 -21.11
CA MET A 71 -8.80 2.80 -21.06
C MET A 71 -9.09 1.60 -21.96
N TYR A 72 -8.20 1.35 -22.92
CA TYR A 72 -8.13 0.12 -23.69
C TYR A 72 -6.97 -0.73 -23.18
N ASN A 73 -7.26 -1.98 -22.84
CA ASN A 73 -6.24 -2.93 -22.45
C ASN A 73 -5.62 -3.59 -23.69
N GLY A 74 -4.43 -3.14 -24.07
CA GLY A 74 -3.59 -3.73 -25.11
C GLY A 74 -2.49 -4.65 -24.59
N LEU A 75 -2.48 -5.01 -23.29
CA LEU A 75 -1.60 -6.03 -22.72
C LEU A 75 -2.14 -7.39 -23.18
N GLU A 76 -1.60 -7.93 -24.27
CA GLU A 76 -2.11 -9.14 -24.96
C GLU A 76 -2.28 -10.37 -24.05
N ASP A 77 -1.59 -10.39 -22.91
CA ASP A 77 -1.42 -11.49 -21.96
C ASP A 77 -1.92 -11.15 -20.54
N LYS A 78 -2.37 -9.92 -20.26
CA LYS A 78 -2.72 -9.48 -18.90
C LYS A 78 -4.08 -8.81 -18.80
N GLU A 79 -4.78 -9.12 -17.71
CA GLU A 79 -5.88 -8.29 -17.26
C GLU A 79 -5.34 -7.08 -16.49
N THR A 80 -6.11 -6.00 -16.41
CA THR A 80 -5.66 -4.78 -15.71
C THR A 80 -6.85 -3.96 -15.19
N SER A 81 -6.57 -2.91 -14.43
CA SER A 81 -7.51 -1.91 -13.94
C SER A 81 -6.75 -0.61 -13.64
N ILE A 82 -7.46 0.44 -13.23
CA ILE A 82 -6.85 1.67 -12.71
C ILE A 82 -7.56 2.00 -11.41
N HIS A 83 -6.83 1.98 -10.30
CA HIS A 83 -7.24 2.59 -9.04
C HIS A 83 -6.74 4.03 -8.95
N TRP A 84 -7.58 4.90 -8.39
CA TRP A 84 -7.32 6.32 -8.21
C TRP A 84 -7.02 6.60 -6.74
N HIS A 85 -5.79 6.31 -6.32
CA HIS A 85 -5.38 6.29 -4.93
C HIS A 85 -5.71 7.58 -4.19
N GLY A 86 -6.51 7.45 -3.12
CA GLY A 86 -6.96 8.56 -2.27
C GLY A 86 -8.15 9.36 -2.81
N MET A 87 -8.66 9.07 -4.01
CA MET A 87 -9.95 9.61 -4.46
C MET A 87 -11.09 8.96 -3.68
N PHE A 88 -12.00 9.76 -3.11
CA PHE A 88 -13.12 9.25 -2.31
C PHE A 88 -14.16 8.51 -3.14
N GLN A 89 -14.25 8.79 -4.45
CA GLN A 89 -15.24 8.16 -5.34
C GLN A 89 -16.68 8.25 -4.80
N ASN A 90 -17.02 9.37 -4.16
CA ASN A 90 -18.33 9.56 -3.55
C ASN A 90 -19.43 9.61 -4.61
N GLY A 91 -20.34 8.63 -4.56
CA GLY A 91 -21.38 8.42 -5.58
C GLY A 91 -20.87 7.75 -6.87
N THR A 92 -19.57 7.44 -6.96
CA THR A 92 -18.92 6.81 -8.12
C THR A 92 -18.06 5.61 -7.72
N ASN A 93 -18.48 4.83 -6.70
CA ASN A 93 -17.74 3.65 -6.21
C ASN A 93 -17.41 2.61 -7.32
N ASN A 94 -18.17 2.51 -8.40
CA ASN A 94 -17.83 1.67 -9.56
C ASN A 94 -16.65 2.18 -10.40
N MET A 95 -16.14 3.38 -10.12
CA MET A 95 -14.96 3.99 -10.76
C MET A 95 -13.70 3.85 -9.90
N ASP A 96 -13.78 3.18 -8.75
CA ASP A 96 -12.67 3.07 -7.80
C ASP A 96 -11.51 2.22 -8.32
N GLY A 97 -11.75 1.17 -9.13
CA GLY A 97 -10.67 0.43 -9.79
C GLY A 97 -10.17 -0.91 -9.23
N PRO A 98 -10.37 -1.32 -7.95
CA PRO A 98 -9.89 -2.61 -7.48
C PRO A 98 -10.66 -3.79 -8.09
N SER A 99 -9.92 -4.70 -8.73
CA SER A 99 -10.49 -5.86 -9.41
C SER A 99 -11.13 -6.86 -8.44
N MET A 100 -12.28 -7.38 -8.83
CA MET A 100 -13.14 -8.24 -8.01
C MET A 100 -13.65 -7.60 -6.71
N VAL A 101 -13.49 -6.28 -6.55
CA VAL A 101 -14.06 -5.49 -5.47
C VAL A 101 -15.14 -4.57 -6.04
N THR A 102 -14.75 -3.54 -6.80
CA THR A 102 -15.67 -2.56 -7.39
C THR A 102 -15.95 -2.81 -8.86
N GLN A 103 -15.11 -3.60 -9.53
CA GLN A 103 -15.29 -3.96 -10.94
C GLN A 103 -14.74 -5.35 -11.27
N CYS A 104 -15.11 -5.90 -12.43
CA CYS A 104 -14.34 -7.01 -13.00
C CYS A 104 -13.01 -6.48 -13.59
N PRO A 105 -11.95 -7.30 -13.59
CA PRO A 105 -10.71 -6.97 -14.29
C PRO A 105 -10.98 -6.72 -15.79
N VAL A 106 -10.22 -5.82 -16.40
CA VAL A 106 -10.31 -5.49 -17.83
C VAL A 106 -9.46 -6.50 -18.60
N PRO A 107 -10.03 -7.45 -19.36
CA PRO A 107 -9.24 -8.45 -20.08
C PRO A 107 -8.56 -7.86 -21.33
N PRO A 108 -7.55 -8.56 -21.89
CA PRO A 108 -6.89 -8.15 -23.13
C PRO A 108 -7.89 -7.87 -24.26
N GLY A 109 -7.72 -6.74 -24.95
CA GLY A 109 -8.55 -6.31 -26.07
C GLY A 109 -9.90 -5.67 -25.69
N ALA A 110 -10.20 -5.54 -24.39
CA ALA A 110 -11.39 -4.85 -23.91
C ALA A 110 -11.12 -3.38 -23.54
N SER A 111 -12.20 -2.63 -23.30
CA SER A 111 -12.12 -1.24 -22.84
C SER A 111 -13.08 -0.97 -21.70
N ILE A 112 -12.71 -0.02 -20.86
CA ILE A 112 -13.55 0.57 -19.81
C ILE A 112 -13.36 2.09 -19.82
N THR A 113 -14.40 2.83 -19.43
CA THR A 113 -14.31 4.27 -19.21
C THR A 113 -14.47 4.56 -17.72
N TYR A 114 -13.46 5.19 -17.12
CA TYR A 114 -13.57 5.80 -15.79
C TYR A 114 -14.10 7.21 -15.95
N ASP A 115 -15.16 7.56 -15.22
CA ASP A 115 -15.85 8.85 -15.37
C ASP A 115 -16.35 9.33 -14.01
N PHE A 116 -15.64 10.30 -13.43
CA PHE A 116 -15.98 10.86 -12.12
C PHE A 116 -15.57 12.34 -12.02
N THR A 117 -16.22 13.05 -11.10
CA THR A 117 -15.88 14.43 -10.76
C THR A 117 -15.00 14.43 -9.52
N ILE A 118 -14.00 15.31 -9.48
CA ILE A 118 -13.00 15.35 -8.42
C ILE A 118 -13.28 16.55 -7.51
N PRO A 119 -13.97 16.37 -6.36
CA PRO A 119 -14.24 17.48 -5.44
C PRO A 119 -13.06 17.78 -4.50
N GLN A 120 -12.09 16.86 -4.44
CA GLN A 120 -10.90 16.94 -3.59
C GLN A 120 -9.82 17.84 -4.18
N ASN A 121 -8.79 18.08 -3.39
CA ASN A 121 -7.58 18.82 -3.74
C ASN A 121 -6.34 18.09 -3.25
N GLY A 122 -5.18 18.39 -3.82
CA GLY A 122 -3.88 17.92 -3.32
C GLY A 122 -3.23 16.86 -4.21
N THR A 123 -2.34 16.09 -3.58
CA THR A 123 -1.41 15.14 -4.20
C THR A 123 -1.91 13.71 -4.10
N TYR A 124 -2.19 13.11 -5.25
CA TYR A 124 -2.65 11.73 -5.39
C TYR A 124 -1.83 11.01 -6.45
N TRP A 125 -2.19 9.77 -6.72
CA TRP A 125 -1.59 8.97 -7.78
C TRP A 125 -2.61 7.95 -8.28
N TYR A 126 -2.34 7.37 -9.44
CA TYR A 126 -3.12 6.29 -10.00
C TYR A 126 -2.21 5.10 -10.28
N HIS A 127 -2.74 3.90 -10.09
CA HIS A 127 -1.98 2.69 -10.31
C HIS A 127 -2.89 1.52 -10.66
N CYS A 128 -2.31 0.47 -11.24
CA CYS A 128 -3.06 -0.75 -11.51
C CYS A 128 -3.37 -1.53 -10.22
N HIS A 129 -4.58 -2.10 -10.13
CA HIS A 129 -5.10 -2.80 -8.94
C HIS A 129 -5.74 -4.14 -9.35
N THR A 130 -5.04 -4.86 -10.23
CA THR A 130 -5.36 -6.21 -10.69
C THR A 130 -4.14 -7.10 -10.48
N ASP A 131 -4.23 -8.01 -9.51
CA ASP A 131 -3.06 -8.78 -9.06
C ASP A 131 -1.88 -7.81 -8.75
N SER A 132 -0.64 -8.18 -9.06
CA SER A 132 0.57 -7.42 -8.73
C SER A 132 1.14 -6.64 -9.93
N CYS A 133 0.33 -5.81 -10.58
CA CYS A 133 0.66 -5.19 -11.87
C CYS A 133 1.34 -3.82 -11.81
N TYR A 134 1.09 -3.00 -10.79
CA TYR A 134 1.62 -1.63 -10.78
C TYR A 134 3.13 -1.51 -10.60
N PRO A 135 3.84 -2.42 -9.89
CA PRO A 135 5.30 -2.36 -9.83
C PRO A 135 5.96 -2.62 -11.20
N ASP A 136 5.24 -3.26 -12.12
CA ASP A 136 5.62 -3.39 -13.53
C ASP A 136 5.43 -2.12 -14.35
N GLY A 137 5.30 -0.97 -13.68
CA GLY A 137 5.34 0.37 -14.29
C GLY A 137 3.97 1.01 -14.49
N TYR A 138 2.86 0.31 -14.18
CA TYR A 138 1.52 0.88 -14.30
C TYR A 138 1.14 1.77 -13.11
N ARG A 139 1.87 2.89 -12.95
CA ARG A 139 1.71 3.85 -11.84
C ARG A 139 2.18 5.25 -12.24
N GLN A 140 1.50 6.29 -11.78
CA GLN A 140 1.98 7.69 -11.84
C GLN A 140 1.13 8.65 -10.99
N ALA A 141 1.67 9.83 -10.70
CA ALA A 141 0.99 10.92 -10.00
C ALA A 141 -0.31 11.41 -10.68
N LEU A 142 -1.26 11.81 -9.83
CA LEU A 142 -2.51 12.51 -10.12
C LEU A 142 -2.54 13.76 -9.23
N ILE A 143 -2.34 14.93 -9.81
CA ILE A 143 -2.28 16.20 -9.07
C ILE A 143 -3.59 16.96 -9.27
N VAL A 144 -4.21 17.35 -8.15
CA VAL A 144 -5.43 18.16 -8.14
C VAL A 144 -5.12 19.55 -7.60
N HIS A 145 -5.06 20.51 -8.50
CA HIS A 145 -4.74 21.91 -8.21
C HIS A 145 -5.89 22.61 -7.47
N ASP A 146 -5.54 23.44 -6.49
CA ASP A 146 -6.49 24.25 -5.71
C ASP A 146 -5.91 25.65 -5.49
N ASP A 147 -6.43 26.60 -6.28
CA ASP A 147 -6.07 28.02 -6.21
C ASP A 147 -6.56 28.69 -4.92
N GLN A 148 -7.34 27.99 -4.09
CA GLN A 148 -7.82 28.44 -2.79
C GLN A 148 -7.06 27.82 -1.61
N SER A 149 -6.03 27.00 -1.88
CA SER A 149 -5.18 26.48 -0.82
C SER A 149 -4.54 27.63 -0.02
N TYR A 150 -4.45 27.48 1.31
CA TYR A 150 -3.95 28.58 2.17
C TYR A 150 -2.49 28.96 1.86
N PHE A 151 -1.75 28.06 1.20
CA PHE A 151 -0.36 28.21 0.82
C PHE A 151 -0.17 28.49 -0.68
N ASN A 152 -1.23 28.74 -1.45
CA ASN A 152 -1.17 28.99 -2.89
C ASN A 152 -0.16 30.11 -3.25
N ASP A 153 -0.11 31.16 -2.43
CA ASP A 153 0.76 32.32 -2.65
C ASP A 153 2.12 32.21 -1.91
N MET A 154 2.44 31.02 -1.37
CA MET A 154 3.66 30.79 -0.57
C MET A 154 4.81 30.16 -1.37
N TYR A 155 4.60 29.84 -2.65
CA TYR A 155 5.60 29.27 -3.53
C TYR A 155 5.64 30.00 -4.88
N ASP A 156 6.80 29.94 -5.53
CA ASP A 156 7.05 30.48 -6.87
C ASP A 156 6.94 29.41 -7.96
N HIS A 157 7.24 28.15 -7.59
CA HIS A 157 7.30 27.01 -8.50
C HIS A 157 6.72 25.76 -7.83
N GLU A 158 6.23 24.85 -8.66
CA GLU A 158 5.67 23.57 -8.23
C GLU A 158 6.33 22.43 -9.02
N LEU A 159 6.62 21.32 -8.34
CA LEU A 159 7.15 20.12 -8.98
C LEU A 159 6.66 18.85 -8.28
N THR A 160 6.53 17.80 -9.07
CA THR A 160 6.15 16.45 -8.59
C THR A 160 7.38 15.56 -8.58
N VAL A 161 7.55 14.82 -7.49
CA VAL A 161 8.64 13.87 -7.27
C VAL A 161 8.04 12.52 -6.89
N THR A 162 8.40 11.50 -7.67
CA THR A 162 8.06 10.11 -7.38
C THR A 162 9.29 9.34 -6.89
N MET A 163 9.07 8.45 -5.94
CA MET A 163 10.07 7.55 -5.38
C MET A 163 9.54 6.13 -5.47
N SER A 164 10.39 5.16 -5.82
CA SER A 164 9.95 3.76 -5.87
C SER A 164 11.11 2.79 -5.74
N ASP A 165 10.87 1.62 -5.15
CA ASP A 165 11.67 0.43 -5.46
C ASP A 165 11.46 -0.04 -6.91
N TRP A 166 12.43 -0.79 -7.43
CA TRP A 166 12.47 -1.29 -8.79
C TRP A 166 13.06 -2.69 -8.86
N TYR A 167 12.39 -3.55 -9.64
CA TYR A 167 12.77 -4.94 -9.88
C TYR A 167 13.19 -5.12 -11.34
N HIS A 168 14.15 -6.00 -11.61
CA HIS A 168 14.58 -6.33 -12.97
C HIS A 168 13.71 -7.39 -13.64
N GLU A 169 13.04 -8.22 -12.85
CA GLU A 169 12.09 -9.25 -13.29
C GLU A 169 10.64 -8.79 -13.12
N LEU A 170 9.73 -9.24 -13.99
CA LEU A 170 8.31 -8.98 -13.81
C LEU A 170 7.85 -9.57 -12.47
N ILE A 171 6.96 -8.87 -11.77
CA ILE A 171 6.58 -9.27 -10.41
C ILE A 171 6.02 -10.70 -10.36
N GLU A 172 5.24 -11.08 -11.37
CA GLU A 172 4.66 -12.43 -11.46
C GLU A 172 5.69 -13.54 -11.63
N ASP A 173 6.86 -13.23 -12.19
CA ASP A 173 7.91 -14.21 -12.49
C ASP A 173 8.80 -14.42 -11.26
N ILE A 174 8.76 -13.49 -10.30
CA ILE A 174 9.49 -13.56 -9.04
C ILE A 174 8.79 -14.58 -8.13
N PRO A 175 9.44 -15.69 -7.81
CA PRO A 175 8.79 -16.77 -7.08
C PRO A 175 8.73 -16.45 -5.58
N PHE A 176 7.57 -16.01 -5.11
CA PHE A 176 7.37 -15.52 -3.74
C PHE A 176 6.58 -16.51 -2.85
N ILE A 177 5.31 -16.77 -3.19
CA ILE A 177 4.42 -17.65 -2.42
C ILE A 177 4.67 -19.11 -2.80
N ARG A 178 5.55 -19.79 -2.06
CA ARG A 178 5.96 -21.19 -2.28
C ARG A 178 6.55 -21.83 -1.03
N VAL A 179 6.59 -23.17 -1.01
CA VAL A 179 7.13 -23.95 0.11
C VAL A 179 8.63 -23.74 0.35
N GLU A 180 9.39 -23.35 -0.68
CA GLU A 180 10.81 -23.02 -0.56
C GLU A 180 11.07 -21.66 0.09
N ASN A 181 10.02 -20.84 0.29
CA ASN A 181 10.07 -19.56 0.99
C ASN A 181 9.10 -19.54 2.20
N PRO A 182 9.28 -20.43 3.20
CA PRO A 182 8.33 -20.60 4.30
C PRO A 182 8.40 -19.48 5.35
N THR A 183 9.38 -18.58 5.25
CA THR A 183 9.43 -17.37 6.08
C THR A 183 8.53 -16.28 5.51
N GLY A 184 8.07 -16.41 4.26
CA GLY A 184 7.37 -15.34 3.56
C GLY A 184 8.28 -14.16 3.21
N ALA A 185 9.60 -14.41 3.06
CA ALA A 185 10.59 -13.37 2.84
C ALA A 185 10.31 -12.61 1.54
N GLU A 186 10.13 -11.30 1.62
CA GLU A 186 9.78 -10.47 0.47
C GLU A 186 10.97 -10.39 -0.50
N PRO A 187 10.70 -10.42 -1.82
CA PRO A 187 11.74 -10.19 -2.80
C PRO A 187 12.39 -8.82 -2.64
N VAL A 188 13.72 -8.83 -2.53
CA VAL A 188 14.53 -7.62 -2.43
C VAL A 188 14.59 -6.93 -3.80
N PRO A 189 14.29 -5.62 -3.89
CA PRO A 189 14.39 -4.89 -5.15
C PRO A 189 15.85 -4.73 -5.60
N ASP A 190 16.04 -4.50 -6.91
CA ASP A 190 17.35 -4.32 -7.53
C ASP A 190 17.88 -2.89 -7.43
N SER A 191 16.97 -1.91 -7.38
CA SER A 191 17.31 -0.49 -7.24
C SER A 191 16.18 0.35 -6.64
N PHE A 192 16.48 1.61 -6.32
CA PHE A 192 15.52 2.61 -5.85
C PHE A 192 15.58 3.81 -6.79
N LEU A 193 14.44 4.16 -7.39
CA LEU A 193 14.31 5.22 -8.38
C LEU A 193 13.81 6.52 -7.76
N PHE A 194 14.22 7.62 -8.37
CA PHE A 194 13.74 8.98 -8.13
C PHE A 194 13.32 9.58 -9.47
N ASN A 195 12.03 9.91 -9.63
CA ASN A 195 11.41 10.29 -10.90
C ASN A 195 11.66 9.26 -12.02
N ASP A 196 11.45 7.98 -11.71
CA ASP A 196 11.63 6.86 -12.65
C ASP A 196 13.03 6.83 -13.31
N THR A 197 14.04 7.33 -12.59
CA THR A 197 15.45 7.28 -12.99
C THR A 197 16.36 7.35 -11.77
N LEU A 198 17.67 7.49 -11.99
CA LEU A 198 18.69 7.69 -10.95
C LEU A 198 19.45 9.00 -11.19
N ASN A 199 20.08 9.54 -10.14
CA ASN A 199 21.00 10.69 -10.24
C ASN A 199 20.35 11.94 -10.87
N THR A 200 19.14 12.28 -10.44
CA THR A 200 18.36 13.39 -11.01
C THR A 200 18.89 14.76 -10.59
N ASN A 201 19.05 15.66 -11.55
CA ASN A 201 19.28 17.09 -11.30
C ASN A 201 17.96 17.85 -11.44
N ILE A 202 17.57 18.57 -10.38
CA ILE A 202 16.42 19.47 -10.38
C ILE A 202 16.97 20.90 -10.42
N PRO A 203 16.93 21.59 -11.59
CA PRO A 203 17.34 22.99 -11.69
C PRO A 203 16.47 23.88 -10.79
N VAL A 204 17.11 24.74 -10.00
CA VAL A 204 16.42 25.65 -9.07
C VAL A 204 16.91 27.09 -9.15
N GLU A 205 16.02 28.02 -8.87
CA GLU A 205 16.32 29.44 -8.77
C GLU A 205 16.63 29.86 -7.32
N ALA A 206 17.74 30.57 -7.12
CA ALA A 206 18.14 31.06 -5.81
C ALA A 206 17.10 32.01 -5.19
N GLY A 207 16.80 31.83 -3.90
CA GLY A 207 15.86 32.65 -3.15
C GLY A 207 14.36 32.38 -3.45
N LYS A 208 14.05 31.45 -4.35
CA LYS A 208 12.68 31.05 -4.70
C LYS A 208 12.17 29.93 -3.80
N THR A 209 10.86 29.87 -3.60
CA THR A 209 10.22 28.78 -2.85
C THR A 209 9.54 27.79 -3.79
N TYR A 210 9.80 26.50 -3.59
CA TYR A 210 9.24 25.42 -4.38
C TYR A 210 8.25 24.61 -3.55
N LEU A 211 7.06 24.36 -4.09
CA LEU A 211 6.16 23.30 -3.62
C LEU A 211 6.60 21.99 -4.26
N MET A 212 7.18 21.09 -3.46
CA MET A 212 7.54 19.75 -3.91
C MET A 212 6.48 18.74 -3.44
N ARG A 213 5.86 18.05 -4.38
CA ARG A 213 4.89 16.97 -4.12
C ARG A 213 5.60 15.64 -4.16
N LEU A 214 5.89 15.07 -3.00
CA LEU A 214 6.61 13.82 -2.85
C LEU A 214 5.60 12.66 -2.78
N ILE A 215 5.84 11.59 -3.54
CA ILE A 215 4.97 10.42 -3.61
C ILE A 215 5.85 9.17 -3.61
N ASN A 216 5.65 8.25 -2.66
CA ASN A 216 6.25 6.92 -2.78
C ASN A 216 5.27 6.00 -3.52
N ILE A 217 5.58 5.71 -4.79
CA ILE A 217 4.82 4.80 -5.66
C ILE A 217 5.46 3.41 -5.73
N GLY A 218 6.38 3.09 -4.81
CA GLY A 218 7.05 1.79 -4.69
C GLY A 218 6.10 0.63 -4.39
N ALA A 219 6.57 -0.59 -4.63
CA ALA A 219 5.84 -1.82 -4.35
C ALA A 219 5.98 -2.28 -2.90
N PHE A 220 7.08 -1.92 -2.24
CA PHE A 220 7.47 -2.53 -0.99
C PHE A 220 8.10 -1.53 -0.02
N VAL A 221 9.16 -0.85 -0.42
CA VAL A 221 10.10 -0.27 0.55
C VAL A 221 9.77 1.19 0.83
N ALA A 222 9.57 1.50 2.12
CA ALA A 222 9.51 2.86 2.59
C ALA A 222 10.86 3.57 2.40
N GLN A 223 10.83 4.89 2.21
CA GLN A 223 12.05 5.67 2.01
C GLN A 223 12.08 6.89 2.93
N TYR A 224 13.24 7.11 3.55
CA TYR A 224 13.58 8.37 4.20
C TYR A 224 13.94 9.40 3.15
N PHE A 225 13.47 10.63 3.31
CA PHE A 225 13.76 11.76 2.42
C PHE A 225 14.28 12.94 3.23
N TYR A 226 15.40 13.53 2.78
CA TYR A 226 15.88 14.81 3.28
C TYR A 226 16.66 15.56 2.20
N ILE A 227 16.88 16.86 2.41
CA ILE A 227 17.69 17.70 1.53
C ILE A 227 18.85 18.21 2.36
N GLU A 228 20.09 17.92 1.95
CA GLU A 228 21.25 18.40 2.68
C GLU A 228 21.22 19.91 2.79
N ASP A 229 21.46 20.39 4.01
CA ASP A 229 21.65 21.81 4.29
C ASP A 229 20.37 22.65 4.07
N HIS A 230 19.20 22.03 3.93
CA HIS A 230 17.88 22.68 3.83
C HIS A 230 16.90 22.08 4.84
N THR A 231 16.16 22.94 5.53
CA THR A 231 14.89 22.55 6.15
C THR A 231 13.76 22.73 5.15
N PHE A 232 12.63 22.09 5.40
CA PHE A 232 11.42 22.28 4.62
C PHE A 232 10.19 22.30 5.52
N ARG A 233 9.06 22.70 4.94
CA ARG A 233 7.83 22.92 5.68
C ARG A 233 6.70 22.09 5.08
N ILE A 234 6.17 21.16 5.85
CA ILE A 234 5.06 20.29 5.45
C ILE A 234 3.78 21.13 5.42
N VAL A 235 3.04 21.08 4.32
CA VAL A 235 1.76 21.80 4.14
C VAL A 235 0.59 20.87 3.75
N GLU A 236 0.89 19.64 3.33
CA GLU A 236 -0.12 18.64 2.98
C GLU A 236 0.42 17.22 3.25
N ILE A 237 -0.47 16.33 3.70
CA ILE A 237 -0.27 14.88 3.67
C ILE A 237 -1.48 14.22 3.02
N ASP A 238 -1.26 13.34 2.05
CA ASP A 238 -2.32 12.53 1.41
C ASP A 238 -3.59 13.34 1.03
N GLY A 239 -3.44 14.52 0.42
CA GLY A 239 -4.55 15.39 0.04
C GLY A 239 -5.16 16.25 1.17
N VAL A 240 -4.73 16.07 2.42
CA VAL A 240 -5.17 16.87 3.57
C VAL A 240 -4.19 18.00 3.83
N TYR A 241 -4.67 19.24 3.72
CA TYR A 241 -3.90 20.40 4.14
C TYR A 241 -3.70 20.39 5.66
N VAL A 242 -2.46 20.60 6.07
CA VAL A 242 -2.05 20.71 7.47
C VAL A 242 -1.49 22.09 7.72
N ASP A 243 -1.45 22.52 8.98
CA ASP A 243 -0.65 23.68 9.33
C ASP A 243 0.81 23.46 8.95
N GLU A 244 1.43 24.54 8.49
CA GLU A 244 2.85 24.58 8.18
C GLU A 244 3.68 24.05 9.35
N GLN A 245 4.46 23.01 9.07
CA GLN A 245 5.30 22.36 10.07
C GLN A 245 6.71 22.13 9.53
N GLU A 246 7.70 22.73 10.16
CA GLU A 246 9.11 22.54 9.82
C GLU A 246 9.56 21.11 10.14
N ALA A 247 10.33 20.52 9.23
CA ALA A 247 10.93 19.20 9.34
C ALA A 247 12.26 19.13 8.55
N ASP A 248 13.13 18.21 8.97
CA ASP A 248 14.42 17.91 8.31
C ASP A 248 14.38 16.62 7.50
N THR A 249 13.66 15.62 8.01
CA THR A 249 13.59 14.27 7.44
C THR A 249 12.14 13.79 7.44
N LEU A 250 11.71 13.19 6.32
CA LEU A 250 10.44 12.48 6.21
C LEU A 250 10.69 10.99 6.13
N TYR A 251 9.75 10.20 6.66
CA TYR A 251 9.57 8.80 6.32
C TYR A 251 8.33 8.69 5.44
N ILE A 252 8.53 8.21 4.22
CA ILE A 252 7.47 8.11 3.21
C ILE A 252 7.29 6.63 2.89
N ALA A 253 6.30 6.01 3.55
CA ALA A 253 5.93 4.64 3.23
C ALA A 253 5.29 4.56 1.85
N VAL A 254 5.25 3.35 1.27
CA VAL A 254 4.56 3.16 -0.02
C VAL A 254 3.13 3.67 0.06
N ALA A 255 2.68 4.31 -1.02
CA ALA A 255 1.41 5.02 -1.18
C ALA A 255 1.22 6.33 -0.40
N GLN A 256 2.16 6.71 0.47
CA GLN A 256 2.09 8.00 1.17
C GLN A 256 2.60 9.16 0.31
N ARG A 257 2.04 10.34 0.55
CA ARG A 257 2.36 11.60 -0.10
C ARG A 257 2.56 12.72 0.91
N TYR A 258 3.52 13.59 0.61
CA TYR A 258 3.75 14.83 1.33
C TYR A 258 3.90 15.96 0.33
N SER A 259 3.25 17.10 0.56
CA SER A 259 3.58 18.35 -0.13
C SER A 259 4.37 19.23 0.82
N ILE A 260 5.58 19.64 0.41
CA ILE A 260 6.50 20.45 1.21
C ILE A 260 6.87 21.76 0.50
N LEU A 261 7.03 22.82 1.27
CA LEU A 261 7.61 24.09 0.82
C LEU A 261 9.10 24.12 1.16
N VAL A 262 9.93 24.27 0.13
CA VAL A 262 11.40 24.39 0.26
C VAL A 262 11.82 25.74 -0.27
N THR A 263 12.42 26.59 0.57
CA THR A 263 12.96 27.88 0.15
C THR A 263 14.43 27.74 -0.20
N MET A 264 14.77 28.07 -1.45
CA MET A 264 16.12 27.98 -1.97
C MET A 264 17.03 29.03 -1.35
N LYS A 265 18.30 28.68 -1.15
CA LYS A 265 19.34 29.60 -0.67
C LYS A 265 19.61 30.70 -1.70
N ASN A 266 20.19 31.82 -1.24
CA ASN A 266 20.51 32.96 -2.10
C ASN A 266 21.81 32.80 -2.91
N SER A 267 22.71 31.89 -2.51
CA SER A 267 23.98 31.64 -3.22
C SER A 267 23.81 30.50 -4.22
N THR A 268 24.41 30.66 -5.40
CA THR A 268 24.49 29.64 -6.46
C THR A 268 25.88 29.01 -6.55
N ASP A 269 26.68 29.09 -5.49
CA ASP A 269 28.07 28.61 -5.49
C ASP A 269 28.18 27.08 -5.43
N LYS A 270 27.12 26.39 -5.00
CA LYS A 270 27.08 24.94 -4.77
C LYS A 270 25.71 24.35 -5.12
N ASN A 271 25.73 23.08 -5.53
CA ASN A 271 24.54 22.24 -5.62
C ASN A 271 24.38 21.44 -4.33
N TYR A 272 23.14 21.09 -3.99
CA TYR A 272 22.82 20.43 -2.72
C TYR A 272 22.20 19.06 -2.96
N PRO A 273 22.70 18.01 -2.29
CA PRO A 273 22.08 16.69 -2.33
C PRO A 273 20.62 16.68 -1.86
N ILE A 274 19.75 16.08 -2.66
CA ILE A 274 18.48 15.52 -2.26
C ILE A 274 18.74 14.04 -2.02
N VAL A 275 18.45 13.55 -0.82
CA VAL A 275 18.82 12.19 -0.42
C VAL A 275 17.57 11.38 -0.15
N THR A 276 17.50 10.22 -0.80
CA THR A 276 16.55 9.17 -0.41
C THR A 276 17.31 7.98 0.13
N VAL A 277 16.77 7.36 1.18
CA VAL A 277 17.36 6.19 1.83
C VAL A 277 16.27 5.15 2.02
N ALA A 278 16.44 3.97 1.43
CA ALA A 278 15.56 2.84 1.63
C ALA A 278 15.56 2.39 3.10
N ASP A 279 14.38 2.07 3.64
CA ASP A 279 14.25 1.47 4.96
C ASP A 279 14.76 0.03 4.92
N SER A 280 16.02 -0.13 5.32
CA SER A 280 16.70 -1.42 5.27
C SER A 280 16.15 -2.44 6.27
N ASN A 281 15.37 -2.01 7.27
CA ASN A 281 14.74 -2.92 8.23
C ASN A 281 13.61 -3.73 7.60
N LEU A 282 13.04 -3.26 6.49
CA LEU A 282 12.06 -4.02 5.72
C LEU A 282 12.70 -5.13 4.88
N LEU A 283 14.02 -5.13 4.70
CA LEU A 283 14.70 -6.10 3.84
C LEU A 283 15.28 -7.24 4.67
N ASP A 284 14.76 -8.46 4.47
CA ASP A 284 15.29 -9.66 5.13
C ASP A 284 16.77 -9.90 4.88
N VAL A 285 17.23 -9.57 3.67
CA VAL A 285 18.64 -9.64 3.28
C VAL A 285 19.01 -8.41 2.48
N ILE A 286 20.19 -7.85 2.77
CA ILE A 286 20.74 -6.73 2.02
C ILE A 286 21.80 -7.27 1.08
N LEU A 287 21.52 -7.22 -0.23
CA LEU A 287 22.48 -7.64 -1.24
C LEU A 287 23.67 -6.68 -1.27
N PRO A 288 24.93 -7.17 -1.35
CA PRO A 288 26.11 -6.29 -1.36
C PRO A 288 26.15 -5.28 -2.51
N SER A 289 25.43 -5.54 -3.59
CA SER A 289 25.31 -4.66 -4.76
C SER A 289 24.21 -3.60 -4.62
N LEU A 290 23.25 -3.79 -3.72
CA LEU A 290 22.10 -2.90 -3.58
C LEU A 290 22.52 -1.58 -2.94
N GLN A 291 22.33 -0.48 -3.67
CA GLN A 291 22.57 0.87 -3.15
C GLN A 291 21.33 1.36 -2.42
N LEU A 292 21.37 1.31 -1.09
CA LEU A 292 20.24 1.70 -0.23
C LEU A 292 19.99 3.21 -0.19
N ASN A 293 21.02 4.03 -0.39
CA ASN A 293 20.89 5.47 -0.46
C ASN A 293 21.13 5.97 -1.88
N GLN A 294 20.31 6.91 -2.33
CA GLN A 294 20.43 7.57 -3.62
C GLN A 294 20.67 9.07 -3.43
N THR A 295 21.55 9.62 -4.28
CA THR A 295 21.79 11.06 -4.32
C THR A 295 21.21 11.64 -5.59
N ASN A 296 20.34 12.64 -5.42
CA ASN A 296 19.84 13.54 -6.45
C ASN A 296 20.28 14.98 -6.08
N TRP A 297 20.03 15.99 -6.90
CA TRP A 297 20.53 17.34 -6.62
C TRP A 297 19.51 18.44 -6.86
N LEU A 298 19.42 19.37 -5.90
CA LEU A 298 19.02 20.74 -6.19
C LEU A 298 20.18 21.43 -6.91
N GLU A 299 20.01 21.63 -8.22
CA GLU A 299 21.01 22.22 -9.10
C GLU A 299 20.81 23.73 -9.17
N TYR A 300 21.57 24.46 -8.35
CA TYR A 300 21.66 25.92 -8.38
C TYR A 300 22.58 26.42 -9.50
N ASN A 301 23.57 25.61 -9.87
CA ASN A 301 24.56 25.94 -10.89
C ASN A 301 25.07 24.66 -11.58
N SER A 302 24.74 24.52 -12.86
CA SER A 302 25.13 23.36 -13.67
C SER A 302 26.65 23.20 -13.85
N ASN A 303 27.46 24.22 -13.55
CA ASN A 303 28.93 24.16 -13.61
C ASN A 303 29.57 23.89 -12.23
N ALA A 304 28.80 23.95 -11.14
CA ALA A 304 29.28 23.58 -9.82
C ALA A 304 29.34 22.05 -9.68
N ALA A 305 30.06 21.56 -8.66
CA ALA A 305 30.11 20.13 -8.39
C ALA A 305 28.75 19.61 -7.90
N HIS A 306 28.44 18.36 -8.25
CA HIS A 306 27.32 17.57 -7.74
C HIS A 306 27.85 16.58 -6.69
N PRO A 307 28.02 17.01 -5.43
CA PRO A 307 28.60 16.14 -4.40
C PRO A 307 27.69 14.96 -4.12
N GLN A 308 28.26 13.76 -3.95
CA GLN A 308 27.50 12.61 -3.47
C GLN A 308 27.19 12.78 -1.98
N ALA A 309 25.99 12.39 -1.55
CA ALA A 309 25.64 12.38 -0.14
C ALA A 309 26.46 11.32 0.60
N VAL A 310 26.90 11.66 1.80
CA VAL A 310 27.63 10.72 2.67
C VAL A 310 26.71 10.37 3.84
N MET A 311 26.31 9.11 3.92
CA MET A 311 25.55 8.61 5.06
C MET A 311 26.36 8.77 6.35
N LYS A 312 25.79 9.48 7.32
CA LYS A 312 26.40 9.78 8.62
C LYS A 312 25.89 8.89 9.75
N VAL A 313 24.97 7.99 9.43
CA VAL A 313 24.36 7.02 10.33
C VAL A 313 24.81 5.61 9.95
N ASP A 314 24.81 4.70 10.94
CA ASP A 314 25.23 3.32 10.74
C ASP A 314 24.09 2.47 10.16
N ALA A 315 22.84 2.73 10.58
CA ALA A 315 21.63 2.10 10.06
C ALA A 315 20.63 3.13 9.52
N SER A 316 19.77 2.71 8.57
CA SER A 316 18.71 3.59 8.05
C SER A 316 17.71 4.00 9.14
N SER A 317 17.46 3.11 10.11
CA SER A 317 16.61 3.34 11.28
C SER A 317 17.10 4.42 12.25
N ASP A 318 18.38 4.82 12.16
CA ASP A 318 18.92 5.93 12.95
C ASP A 318 18.53 7.30 12.36
N LEU A 319 17.97 7.34 11.13
CA LEU A 319 17.33 8.53 10.60
C LEU A 319 15.99 8.73 11.31
N VAL A 320 15.90 9.79 12.10
CA VAL A 320 14.68 10.09 12.86
C VAL A 320 13.78 11.00 12.01
N PRO A 321 12.65 10.50 11.49
CA PRO A 321 11.74 11.31 10.68
C PRO A 321 10.83 12.18 11.55
N TYR A 322 10.20 13.17 10.93
CA TYR A 322 9.08 13.86 11.56
C TYR A 322 7.91 12.89 11.81
N ASP A 323 7.32 12.97 12.99
CA ASP A 323 6.18 12.14 13.39
C ASP A 323 4.87 12.74 12.84
N ASP A 324 4.34 12.12 11.79
CA ASP A 324 3.15 12.54 11.05
C ASP A 324 1.89 12.65 11.93
N MET A 325 1.82 11.94 13.05
CA MET A 325 0.72 12.10 14.01
C MET A 325 0.68 13.47 14.70
N LYS A 326 1.80 14.20 14.70
CA LYS A 326 1.89 15.54 15.30
C LYS A 326 1.37 16.64 14.37
N LEU A 327 1.09 16.32 13.11
CA LEU A 327 0.51 17.28 12.17
C LEU A 327 -0.92 17.62 12.58
N VAL A 328 -1.29 18.89 12.39
CA VAL A 328 -2.63 19.39 12.69
C VAL A 328 -3.31 19.75 11.38
N PRO A 329 -4.43 19.11 11.02
CA PRO A 329 -5.18 19.49 9.81
C PRO A 329 -5.59 20.96 9.86
N HIS A 330 -5.44 21.66 8.73
CA HIS A 330 -5.69 23.10 8.62
C HIS A 330 -7.16 23.47 8.92
N ASP A 331 -8.09 22.59 8.55
CA ASP A 331 -9.53 22.76 8.81
C ASP A 331 -9.96 22.55 10.26
N ARG A 332 -9.04 22.07 11.13
CA ARG A 332 -9.28 21.78 12.56
C ARG A 332 -10.49 20.87 12.78
N MET A 333 -10.69 19.87 11.93
CA MET A 333 -11.70 18.84 12.20
C MET A 333 -11.44 18.23 13.60
N PRO A 334 -12.39 18.33 14.54
CA PRO A 334 -12.22 17.78 15.87
C PRO A 334 -12.17 16.25 15.82
N LEU A 335 -11.55 15.65 16.84
CA LEU A 335 -11.66 14.21 17.10
C LEU A 335 -13.13 13.76 16.99
N LEU A 336 -13.36 12.70 16.23
CA LEU A 336 -14.67 12.06 16.11
C LEU A 336 -15.15 11.53 17.48
N PRO A 337 -16.46 11.50 17.74
CA PRO A 337 -16.99 10.99 19.00
C PRO A 337 -16.64 9.51 19.21
N ASP A 338 -17.06 8.96 20.35
CA ASP A 338 -16.88 7.53 20.63
C ASP A 338 -17.51 6.68 19.50
N PRO A 339 -16.86 5.58 19.10
CA PRO A 339 -17.27 4.81 17.94
C PRO A 339 -18.59 4.09 18.18
N ASP A 340 -19.41 4.01 17.13
CA ASP A 340 -20.58 3.15 17.06
C ASP A 340 -20.19 1.69 16.81
N MET A 341 -19.03 1.47 16.18
CA MET A 341 -18.44 0.16 15.91
C MET A 341 -16.92 0.21 16.06
N THR A 342 -16.36 -0.72 16.84
CA THR A 342 -14.92 -0.98 16.90
C THR A 342 -14.62 -2.29 16.18
N ILE A 343 -13.64 -2.25 15.28
CA ILE A 343 -13.15 -3.40 14.51
C ILE A 343 -11.71 -3.65 14.96
N GLU A 344 -11.49 -4.80 15.60
CA GLU A 344 -10.17 -5.24 16.04
C GLU A 344 -9.56 -6.19 15.00
N ILE A 345 -8.32 -5.91 14.64
CA ILE A 345 -7.59 -6.60 13.58
C ILE A 345 -6.20 -6.95 14.08
N ASP A 346 -5.87 -8.23 14.08
CA ASP A 346 -4.50 -8.70 14.27
C ASP A 346 -3.85 -8.99 12.92
N VAL A 347 -2.66 -8.44 12.67
CA VAL A 347 -1.86 -8.72 11.48
C VAL A 347 -0.95 -9.90 11.77
N ILE A 348 -1.04 -10.96 10.95
CA ILE A 348 -0.29 -12.18 11.14
C ILE A 348 0.32 -12.62 9.80
N MET A 349 1.58 -13.06 9.83
CA MET A 349 2.23 -13.78 8.73
C MET A 349 2.43 -15.24 9.16
N ASP A 350 1.88 -16.20 8.41
CA ASP A 350 1.99 -17.63 8.75
C ASP A 350 1.79 -18.53 7.52
N ASN A 351 2.10 -19.82 7.67
CA ASN A 351 2.08 -20.79 6.59
C ASN A 351 0.77 -21.58 6.51
N LEU A 352 0.26 -21.76 5.28
CA LEU A 352 -0.89 -22.64 4.99
C LEU A 352 -0.44 -24.03 4.53
N ASN A 353 -1.40 -24.92 4.24
CA ASN A 353 -1.14 -26.35 4.06
C ASN A 353 -0.21 -26.75 2.90
N ASP A 354 0.06 -25.82 1.98
CA ASP A 354 1.02 -25.95 0.89
C ASP A 354 2.46 -25.65 1.36
N GLY A 355 2.61 -25.12 2.57
CA GLY A 355 3.86 -24.74 3.21
C GLY A 355 4.38 -23.37 2.79
N ALA A 356 3.60 -22.59 2.03
CA ALA A 356 3.93 -21.21 1.66
C ALA A 356 3.42 -20.20 2.69
N GLY A 357 4.09 -19.05 2.77
CA GLY A 357 3.71 -17.95 3.67
C GLY A 357 2.58 -17.09 3.10
N TYR A 358 1.57 -16.84 3.91
CA TYR A 358 0.42 -15.99 3.63
C TYR A 358 0.27 -14.93 4.73
N ALA A 359 -0.51 -13.90 4.43
CA ALA A 359 -0.77 -12.78 5.30
C ALA A 359 -2.24 -12.77 5.69
N PHE A 360 -2.52 -12.40 6.94
CA PHE A 360 -3.84 -12.52 7.53
C PHE A 360 -4.23 -11.26 8.28
N PHE A 361 -5.50 -10.92 8.15
CA PHE A 361 -6.22 -10.19 9.18
C PHE A 361 -6.97 -11.18 10.05
N ASN A 362 -6.65 -11.19 11.34
CA ASN A 362 -7.10 -12.20 12.29
C ASN A 362 -6.69 -13.60 11.81
N ASN A 363 -7.65 -14.41 11.36
CA ASN A 363 -7.43 -15.75 10.84
C ASN A 363 -7.78 -15.89 9.35
N ILE A 364 -8.01 -14.78 8.65
CA ILE A 364 -8.48 -14.75 7.26
C ILE A 364 -7.41 -14.13 6.35
N SER A 365 -7.03 -14.89 5.33
CA SER A 365 -6.24 -14.39 4.20
C SER A 365 -7.21 -14.09 3.06
N TYR A 366 -7.18 -12.85 2.56
CA TYR A 366 -8.12 -12.36 1.57
C TYR A 366 -8.08 -13.23 0.31
N THR A 367 -9.24 -13.76 -0.05
CA THR A 367 -9.43 -14.55 -1.26
C THR A 367 -10.50 -13.89 -2.12
N ARG A 368 -10.12 -13.47 -3.32
CA ARG A 368 -11.03 -12.80 -4.25
C ARG A 368 -12.32 -13.62 -4.49
N PRO A 369 -13.51 -12.99 -4.45
CA PRO A 369 -14.77 -13.68 -4.72
C PRO A 369 -14.91 -14.04 -6.20
N LYS A 370 -15.96 -14.78 -6.57
CA LYS A 370 -16.28 -15.08 -7.98
C LYS A 370 -17.11 -14.00 -8.69
N VAL A 371 -17.64 -13.05 -7.92
CA VAL A 371 -18.41 -11.89 -8.38
C VAL A 371 -17.85 -10.69 -7.63
N PRO A 372 -17.58 -9.55 -8.29
CA PRO A 372 -17.14 -8.35 -7.59
C PRO A 372 -18.06 -8.02 -6.41
N THR A 373 -17.49 -7.64 -5.27
CA THR A 373 -18.26 -7.38 -4.05
C THR A 373 -19.33 -6.31 -4.27
N LEU A 374 -19.01 -5.21 -4.97
CA LEU A 374 -19.98 -4.18 -5.36
C LEU A 374 -21.14 -4.77 -6.18
N TYR A 375 -20.85 -5.67 -7.10
CA TYR A 375 -21.88 -6.23 -7.98
C TYR A 375 -22.78 -7.19 -7.20
N SER A 376 -22.23 -7.88 -6.20
CA SER A 376 -22.99 -8.65 -5.23
C SER A 376 -23.91 -7.75 -4.39
N VAL A 377 -23.44 -6.57 -3.95
CA VAL A 377 -24.29 -5.56 -3.28
C VAL A 377 -25.44 -5.16 -4.20
N LEU A 378 -25.15 -4.73 -5.42
CA LEU A 378 -26.14 -4.19 -6.36
C LEU A 378 -27.14 -5.21 -6.89
N THR A 379 -26.89 -6.51 -6.74
CA THR A 379 -27.73 -7.59 -7.31
C THR A 379 -28.38 -8.49 -6.27
N SER A 380 -28.12 -8.27 -4.98
CA SER A 380 -28.64 -9.09 -3.87
C SER A 380 -29.92 -8.56 -3.21
N GLY A 381 -30.34 -7.33 -3.57
CA GLY A 381 -31.55 -6.70 -3.05
C GLY A 381 -31.57 -6.68 -1.52
N ASN A 382 -32.57 -7.34 -0.91
CA ASN A 382 -32.74 -7.34 0.54
C ASN A 382 -31.58 -7.97 1.31
N TYR A 383 -30.80 -8.87 0.71
CA TYR A 383 -29.67 -9.54 1.35
C TYR A 383 -28.41 -8.67 1.49
N ALA A 384 -28.37 -7.48 0.92
CA ALA A 384 -27.17 -6.64 0.90
C ALA A 384 -26.63 -6.20 2.28
N THR A 385 -27.42 -6.34 3.35
CA THR A 385 -26.97 -6.07 4.73
C THR A 385 -26.50 -7.34 5.46
N ASN A 386 -26.45 -8.49 4.77
CA ASN A 386 -25.99 -9.75 5.35
C ASN A 386 -24.57 -10.04 4.87
N ALA A 387 -23.59 -9.87 5.77
CA ALA A 387 -22.17 -10.10 5.49
C ALA A 387 -21.88 -11.47 4.82
N ALA A 388 -22.67 -12.51 5.13
CA ALA A 388 -22.44 -13.86 4.62
C ALA A 388 -22.48 -13.94 3.08
N ILE A 389 -23.25 -13.09 2.38
CA ILE A 389 -23.33 -13.19 0.92
C ILE A 389 -22.02 -12.76 0.23
N TYR A 390 -21.16 -12.03 0.93
CA TYR A 390 -19.89 -11.53 0.39
C TYR A 390 -18.75 -12.53 0.57
N GLY A 391 -19.02 -13.69 1.16
CA GLY A 391 -18.05 -14.76 1.36
C GLY A 391 -17.19 -14.52 2.61
N GLU A 392 -16.81 -15.60 3.27
CA GLU A 392 -16.02 -15.55 4.51
C GLU A 392 -14.64 -14.93 4.27
N PHE A 393 -14.01 -15.31 3.15
CA PHE A 393 -12.63 -14.99 2.83
C PHE A 393 -12.43 -13.63 2.15
N THR A 394 -13.49 -12.85 1.95
CA THR A 394 -13.34 -11.41 1.61
C THR A 394 -13.26 -10.54 2.87
N HIS A 395 -13.37 -11.16 4.04
CA HIS A 395 -13.39 -10.55 5.36
C HIS A 395 -14.35 -9.34 5.43
N PRO A 396 -15.65 -9.53 5.14
CA PRO A 396 -16.59 -8.43 4.94
C PRO A 396 -17.12 -7.87 6.26
N TYR A 397 -17.12 -6.54 6.40
CA TYR A 397 -17.82 -5.83 7.47
C TYR A 397 -18.90 -4.91 6.88
N ILE A 398 -20.12 -5.01 7.38
CA ILE A 398 -21.21 -4.10 7.02
C ILE A 398 -21.14 -2.87 7.92
N LEU A 399 -21.02 -1.68 7.33
CA LEU A 399 -21.01 -0.43 8.06
C LEU A 399 -22.36 0.28 7.89
N GLU A 400 -22.94 0.71 9.00
CA GLU A 400 -24.18 1.50 8.98
C GLU A 400 -23.90 2.94 8.54
N HIS A 401 -24.84 3.56 7.83
CA HIS A 401 -24.63 4.92 7.32
C HIS A 401 -24.45 5.94 8.44
N ASN A 402 -23.40 6.76 8.32
CA ASN A 402 -22.93 7.75 9.29
C ASN A 402 -22.49 7.19 10.65
N ALA A 403 -22.28 5.88 10.78
CA ALA A 403 -21.66 5.31 11.97
C ALA A 403 -20.19 5.77 12.07
N VAL A 404 -19.74 6.09 13.28
CA VAL A 404 -18.33 6.30 13.57
C VAL A 404 -17.66 4.95 13.76
N ILE A 405 -16.71 4.64 12.89
CA ILE A 405 -15.97 3.39 12.89
C ILE A 405 -14.59 3.64 13.49
N GLU A 406 -14.21 2.82 14.46
CA GLU A 406 -12.84 2.74 14.98
C GLU A 406 -12.20 1.44 14.53
N VAL A 407 -11.05 1.53 13.88
CA VAL A 407 -10.24 0.36 13.54
C VAL A 407 -9.04 0.34 14.47
N VAL A 408 -8.93 -0.74 15.23
CA VAL A 408 -7.79 -1.05 16.10
C VAL A 408 -6.98 -2.13 15.40
N LEU A 409 -5.78 -1.80 14.97
CA LEU A 409 -4.90 -2.74 14.29
C LEU A 409 -3.69 -3.05 15.18
N ASN A 410 -3.55 -4.31 15.55
CA ASN A 410 -2.40 -4.85 16.28
C ASN A 410 -1.50 -5.56 15.29
N ASN A 411 -0.28 -5.06 15.15
CA ASN A 411 0.72 -5.71 14.33
C ASN A 411 1.41 -6.79 15.15
N LEU A 412 1.19 -8.07 14.81
CA LEU A 412 1.89 -9.19 15.44
C LEU A 412 3.12 -9.64 14.62
N ASP A 413 3.44 -8.89 13.56
CA ASP A 413 4.59 -9.11 12.70
C ASP A 413 5.76 -8.15 13.05
N GLY A 414 6.98 -8.62 12.80
CA GLY A 414 8.22 -7.88 13.06
C GLY A 414 8.51 -6.77 12.04
N GLY A 415 7.85 -6.77 10.88
CA GLY A 415 7.93 -5.71 9.89
C GLY A 415 6.98 -4.55 10.17
N SER A 416 7.21 -3.41 9.54
CA SER A 416 6.26 -2.29 9.52
C SER A 416 5.38 -2.37 8.28
N HIS A 417 4.12 -1.92 8.39
CA HIS A 417 3.11 -2.13 7.34
C HIS A 417 2.33 -0.84 7.06
N PRO A 418 2.37 -0.28 5.84
CA PRO A 418 1.51 0.83 5.46
C PRO A 418 0.12 0.34 5.08
N PHE A 419 -0.88 0.62 5.92
CA PHE A 419 -2.27 0.28 5.66
C PHE A 419 -3.01 1.43 4.99
N HIS A 420 -3.65 1.11 3.87
CA HIS A 420 -4.45 2.04 3.07
C HIS A 420 -5.94 1.72 3.19
N LEU A 421 -6.77 2.77 3.25
CA LEU A 421 -8.23 2.68 3.18
C LEU A 421 -8.74 3.43 1.94
N HIS A 422 -9.45 2.71 1.08
CA HIS A 422 -10.15 3.32 -0.05
C HIS A 422 -11.32 4.21 0.43
N GLY A 423 -11.69 5.22 -0.37
CA GLY A 423 -12.92 5.99 -0.18
C GLY A 423 -12.92 7.03 0.94
N HIS A 424 -11.90 7.03 1.81
CA HIS A 424 -11.89 7.82 3.05
C HIS A 424 -10.51 8.35 3.42
N ASN A 425 -10.48 9.54 4.02
CA ASN A 425 -9.38 9.94 4.89
C ASN A 425 -9.80 9.71 6.34
N PHE A 426 -8.99 8.97 7.10
CA PHE A 426 -9.27 8.63 8.48
C PHE A 426 -8.43 9.45 9.47
N GLN A 427 -8.94 9.65 10.67
CA GLN A 427 -8.24 10.30 11.77
C GLN A 427 -7.21 9.36 12.39
N LEU A 428 -5.96 9.84 12.56
CA LEU A 428 -4.87 9.13 13.23
C LEU A 428 -4.98 9.33 14.73
N VAL A 429 -5.52 8.35 15.44
CA VAL A 429 -5.90 8.50 16.84
C VAL A 429 -4.79 8.09 17.80
N SER A 430 -4.13 6.96 17.53
CA SER A 430 -3.04 6.42 18.32
C SER A 430 -2.06 5.63 17.45
N ARG A 431 -0.78 5.62 17.82
CA ARG A 431 0.25 4.70 17.29
C ARG A 431 1.31 4.44 18.35
N THR A 432 1.62 3.16 18.55
CA THR A 432 2.60 2.72 19.54
C THR A 432 3.47 1.60 18.95
N PRO A 433 4.80 1.76 18.91
CA PRO A 433 5.55 3.00 19.15
C PRO A 433 5.30 4.07 18.08
N SER A 434 5.40 5.35 18.46
CA SER A 434 5.34 6.47 17.50
C SER A 434 6.65 6.59 16.70
N TYR A 435 6.64 7.32 15.57
CA TYR A 435 7.88 7.63 14.86
C TYR A 435 8.87 8.33 15.78
N GLY A 436 10.11 7.86 15.75
CA GLY A 436 11.17 8.28 16.64
C GLY A 436 12.26 7.22 16.78
N PRO A 437 13.27 7.46 17.62
CA PRO A 437 14.35 6.49 17.85
C PRO A 437 13.86 5.11 18.29
N SER A 438 12.73 5.04 18.98
CA SER A 438 12.14 3.80 19.50
C SER A 438 11.16 3.10 18.56
N PHE A 439 11.00 3.59 17.32
CA PHE A 439 10.01 3.03 16.38
C PHE A 439 10.26 1.55 16.07
N ASN A 440 11.53 1.13 16.06
CA ASN A 440 11.96 -0.23 15.77
C ASN A 440 12.34 -1.06 17.01
N ASP A 441 12.19 -0.52 18.23
CA ASP A 441 12.67 -1.18 19.46
C ASP A 441 12.00 -2.54 19.75
N TYR A 442 10.82 -2.76 19.15
CA TYR A 442 10.01 -3.95 19.37
C TYR A 442 10.02 -4.93 18.20
N ALA A 443 10.80 -4.69 17.13
CA ALA A 443 10.82 -5.56 15.95
C ALA A 443 11.12 -7.04 16.29
N ASP A 444 12.01 -7.27 17.27
CA ASP A 444 12.37 -8.60 17.79
C ASP A 444 11.71 -8.92 19.17
N GLY A 445 10.73 -8.13 19.58
CA GLY A 445 10.10 -8.15 20.91
C GLY A 445 8.90 -9.09 21.04
N ASP A 446 8.08 -8.82 22.05
CA ASP A 446 6.70 -9.30 22.14
C ASP A 446 5.76 -8.20 21.59
N PRO A 447 4.68 -8.56 20.86
CA PRO A 447 3.73 -7.58 20.36
C PRO A 447 3.11 -6.72 21.45
N LEU A 448 2.90 -5.45 21.13
CA LEU A 448 2.22 -4.45 21.96
C LEU A 448 0.80 -4.24 21.43
N PRO A 449 -0.17 -5.10 21.78
CA PRO A 449 -1.56 -4.88 21.39
C PRO A 449 -2.10 -3.60 22.02
N PHE A 450 -3.05 -2.97 21.34
CA PHE A 450 -3.73 -1.79 21.86
C PHE A 450 -4.46 -2.11 23.17
N ASN A 451 -4.31 -1.25 24.16
CA ASN A 451 -5.01 -1.34 25.44
C ASN A 451 -5.75 -0.04 25.73
N ALA A 452 -7.07 -0.05 25.56
CA ALA A 452 -7.94 1.10 25.82
C ALA A 452 -7.91 1.61 27.27
N THR A 453 -7.45 0.79 28.22
CA THR A 453 -7.28 1.22 29.63
C THR A 453 -6.01 2.06 29.81
N GLU A 454 -4.95 1.73 29.08
CA GLU A 454 -3.66 2.43 29.14
C GLU A 454 -3.64 3.65 28.22
N THR A 455 -4.36 3.58 27.10
CA THR A 455 -4.53 4.68 26.14
C THR A 455 -6.02 5.05 26.04
N PRO A 456 -6.58 5.70 27.08
CA PRO A 456 -8.00 6.06 27.09
C PRO A 456 -8.30 7.14 26.05
N SER A 457 -9.52 7.21 25.53
CA SER A 457 -9.88 8.20 24.48
C SER A 457 -9.65 9.65 24.89
N SER A 458 -9.55 9.96 26.18
CA SER A 458 -9.16 11.27 26.70
C SER A 458 -7.71 11.69 26.39
N SER A 459 -6.83 10.74 26.04
CA SER A 459 -5.44 11.02 25.65
C SER A 459 -5.28 11.26 24.15
N PHE A 460 -6.32 11.05 23.35
CA PHE A 460 -6.28 11.25 21.91
C PHE A 460 -6.12 12.72 21.54
N PRO A 461 -5.49 13.03 20.40
CA PRO A 461 -5.29 14.41 19.95
C PRO A 461 -6.64 15.10 19.72
N LYS A 462 -6.73 16.37 20.09
CA LYS A 462 -7.95 17.18 19.91
C LYS A 462 -8.32 17.36 18.43
N TYR A 463 -7.31 17.54 17.59
CA TYR A 463 -7.42 17.66 16.14
C TYR A 463 -6.46 16.62 15.53
N PRO A 464 -6.88 15.36 15.44
CA PRO A 464 -6.03 14.29 14.91
C PRO A 464 -5.60 14.60 13.46
N ALA A 465 -4.36 14.27 13.10
CA ALA A 465 -3.95 14.21 11.71
C ALA A 465 -4.91 13.30 10.92
N ARG A 466 -5.09 13.57 9.62
CA ARG A 466 -5.93 12.75 8.73
C ARG A 466 -5.19 12.44 7.45
N ARG A 467 -5.35 11.21 6.96
CA ARG A 467 -4.76 10.72 5.72
C ARG A 467 -5.43 9.41 5.28
N ASP A 468 -5.04 8.86 4.14
CA ASP A 468 -5.56 7.59 3.62
C ASP A 468 -4.60 6.39 3.76
N THR A 469 -3.32 6.61 4.11
CA THR A 469 -2.34 5.52 4.32
C THR A 469 -1.55 5.72 5.62
N PHE A 470 -1.57 4.75 6.54
CA PHE A 470 -0.89 4.87 7.83
C PHE A 470 -0.08 3.64 8.22
N VAL A 471 1.09 3.88 8.81
CA VAL A 471 2.06 2.82 9.10
C VAL A 471 1.82 2.21 10.46
N ALA A 472 1.57 0.91 10.47
CA ALA A 472 1.67 0.07 11.66
C ALA A 472 3.15 -0.14 12.00
N PRO A 473 3.58 0.22 13.21
CA PRO A 473 4.95 -0.03 13.66
C PRO A 473 5.22 -1.54 13.84
N PRO A 474 6.48 -1.97 13.72
CA PRO A 474 6.92 -3.33 14.06
C PRO A 474 6.39 -3.77 15.42
N GLN A 475 5.68 -4.90 15.45
CA GLN A 475 5.10 -5.49 16.67
C GLN A 475 4.24 -4.54 17.51
N GLY A 476 3.76 -3.43 16.95
CA GLY A 476 3.04 -2.42 17.70
C GLY A 476 1.55 -2.38 17.38
N ASN A 477 0.93 -1.22 17.53
CA ASN A 477 -0.47 -1.02 17.17
C ASN A 477 -0.71 0.38 16.64
N PHE A 478 -1.84 0.55 15.97
CA PHE A 478 -2.42 1.85 15.73
C PHE A 478 -3.95 1.82 15.83
N VAL A 479 -4.53 3.01 16.02
CA VAL A 479 -5.98 3.22 16.04
C VAL A 479 -6.33 4.36 15.09
N ILE A 480 -7.34 4.14 14.24
CA ILE A 480 -7.90 5.14 13.34
C ILE A 480 -9.42 5.26 13.50
N ARG A 481 -9.97 6.44 13.19
CA ARG A 481 -11.43 6.67 13.15
C ARG A 481 -11.86 7.31 11.85
N PHE A 482 -13.00 6.89 11.31
CA PHE A 482 -13.66 7.53 10.18
C PHE A 482 -15.18 7.44 10.33
N VAL A 483 -15.91 8.21 9.51
CA VAL A 483 -17.37 8.16 9.47
C VAL A 483 -17.77 7.39 8.21
N ALA A 484 -18.69 6.45 8.35
CA ALA A 484 -19.28 5.71 7.23
C ALA A 484 -20.29 6.58 6.43
N ASP A 485 -19.85 7.71 5.88
CA ASP A 485 -20.65 8.71 5.15
C ASP A 485 -20.57 8.64 3.61
N ASN A 486 -19.87 7.65 3.06
CA ASN A 486 -19.62 7.40 1.66
C ASN A 486 -20.08 5.97 1.25
N PRO A 487 -21.38 5.75 0.96
CA PRO A 487 -21.91 4.44 0.59
C PRO A 487 -21.13 3.80 -0.56
N GLY A 488 -20.63 2.58 -0.35
CA GLY A 488 -19.70 1.95 -1.28
C GLY A 488 -19.13 0.63 -0.75
N VAL A 489 -18.29 0.00 -1.55
CA VAL A 489 -17.42 -1.08 -1.12
C VAL A 489 -15.99 -0.57 -1.14
N TRP A 490 -15.33 -0.57 0.02
CA TRP A 490 -14.02 0.02 0.23
C TRP A 490 -13.04 -1.04 0.74
N LEU A 491 -11.92 -1.18 0.05
CA LEU A 491 -10.86 -2.10 0.45
C LEU A 491 -10.01 -1.44 1.55
N PHE A 492 -9.65 -2.22 2.57
CA PHE A 492 -8.65 -1.87 3.57
C PHE A 492 -7.54 -2.91 3.52
N HIS A 493 -6.31 -2.51 3.22
CA HIS A 493 -5.22 -3.45 2.95
C HIS A 493 -3.83 -2.87 3.23
N CYS A 494 -2.84 -3.75 3.39
CA CYS A 494 -1.44 -3.33 3.36
C CYS A 494 -1.07 -2.95 1.92
N HIS A 495 -0.36 -1.84 1.75
CA HIS A 495 0.06 -1.33 0.45
C HIS A 495 1.43 -1.86 -0.01
N ILE A 496 2.06 -2.74 0.78
CA ILE A 496 3.14 -3.59 0.28
C ILE A 496 2.51 -4.63 -0.65
N ASP A 497 2.87 -4.60 -1.93
CA ASP A 497 2.23 -5.39 -2.98
C ASP A 497 2.42 -6.90 -2.74
N TRP A 498 3.57 -7.30 -2.19
CA TRP A 498 3.84 -8.67 -1.74
C TRP A 498 2.83 -9.13 -0.68
N HIS A 499 2.58 -8.32 0.34
CA HIS A 499 1.61 -8.65 1.40
C HIS A 499 0.18 -8.66 0.88
N MET A 500 -0.15 -7.74 -0.04
CA MET A 500 -1.44 -7.76 -0.75
C MET A 500 -1.62 -9.07 -1.52
N SER A 501 -0.59 -9.54 -2.23
CA SER A 501 -0.60 -10.82 -2.96
C SER A 501 -0.75 -12.04 -2.03
N GLN A 502 -0.26 -11.92 -0.79
CA GLN A 502 -0.43 -12.91 0.29
C GLN A 502 -1.78 -12.84 1.00
N GLY A 503 -2.61 -11.85 0.67
CA GLY A 503 -3.99 -11.71 1.14
C GLY A 503 -4.19 -10.77 2.33
N LEU A 504 -3.28 -9.81 2.57
CA LEU A 504 -3.41 -8.85 3.68
C LEU A 504 -4.42 -7.73 3.39
N ALA A 505 -5.69 -8.11 3.25
CA ALA A 505 -6.80 -7.22 2.89
C ALA A 505 -8.13 -7.64 3.52
N MET A 506 -9.07 -6.68 3.55
CA MET A 506 -10.47 -6.90 3.93
C MET A 506 -11.38 -5.88 3.25
N SER A 507 -12.70 -6.12 3.28
CA SER A 507 -13.69 -5.25 2.65
C SER A 507 -14.64 -4.62 3.66
N PHE A 508 -14.76 -3.29 3.60
CA PHE A 508 -15.86 -2.54 4.22
C PHE A 508 -16.99 -2.37 3.21
N ILE A 509 -18.19 -2.82 3.56
CA ILE A 509 -19.41 -2.68 2.77
C ILE A 509 -20.27 -1.63 3.47
N GLU A 510 -20.18 -0.42 2.98
CA GLU A 510 -20.69 0.77 3.62
C GLU A 510 -22.08 1.13 3.12
N ALA A 511 -23.03 1.26 4.06
CA ALA A 511 -24.40 1.64 3.80
C ALA A 511 -25.02 0.95 2.57
N PRO A 512 -24.98 -0.40 2.47
CA PRO A 512 -25.28 -1.12 1.23
C PRO A 512 -26.70 -0.88 0.68
N LYS A 513 -27.66 -0.51 1.54
CA LYS A 513 -29.00 -0.10 1.11
C LYS A 513 -29.01 1.23 0.39
N GLN A 514 -28.31 2.21 0.93
CA GLN A 514 -28.17 3.52 0.31
C GLN A 514 -27.37 3.44 -0.98
N LEU A 515 -26.33 2.60 -1.00
CA LEU A 515 -25.59 2.31 -2.23
C LEU A 515 -26.50 1.77 -3.34
N GLN A 516 -27.42 0.84 -3.03
CA GLN A 516 -28.43 0.34 -3.98
C GLN A 516 -29.42 1.42 -4.47
N GLU A 517 -29.65 2.48 -3.70
CA GLU A 517 -30.51 3.60 -4.09
C GLU A 517 -29.77 4.61 -4.99
N GLN A 518 -28.46 4.74 -4.81
CA GLN A 518 -27.62 5.69 -5.52
C GLN A 518 -27.05 5.14 -6.83
N MET A 519 -26.85 3.82 -6.91
CA MET A 519 -26.14 3.19 -8.02
C MET A 519 -26.83 1.90 -8.49
N SER A 520 -26.65 1.60 -9.78
CA SER A 520 -27.00 0.32 -10.39
C SER A 520 -25.94 -0.06 -11.42
N LEU A 521 -25.77 -1.36 -11.67
CA LEU A 521 -24.84 -1.83 -12.70
C LEU A 521 -25.16 -1.23 -14.07
N THR A 522 -24.15 -0.64 -14.69
CA THR A 522 -24.22 -0.10 -16.04
C THR A 522 -24.02 -1.20 -17.08
N GLU A 523 -24.32 -0.90 -18.35
CA GLU A 523 -23.99 -1.85 -19.44
C GLU A 523 -22.49 -2.09 -19.57
N SER A 524 -21.65 -1.07 -19.28
CA SER A 524 -20.20 -1.18 -19.28
C SER A 524 -19.73 -2.21 -18.24
N ASP A 525 -20.23 -2.12 -17.01
CA ASP A 525 -19.93 -3.02 -15.90
C ASP A 525 -20.25 -4.49 -16.23
N ILE A 526 -21.38 -4.70 -16.91
CA ILE A 526 -21.83 -6.03 -17.33
C ILE A 526 -20.96 -6.56 -18.49
N ASN A 527 -20.65 -5.70 -19.46
CA ASN A 527 -19.89 -6.09 -20.64
C ASN A 527 -18.45 -6.45 -20.30
N ILE A 528 -17.83 -5.75 -19.35
CA ILE A 528 -16.46 -6.05 -18.95
C ILE A 528 -16.35 -7.43 -18.27
N CYS A 529 -17.28 -7.79 -17.38
CA CYS A 529 -17.32 -9.14 -16.81
C CYS A 529 -17.59 -10.21 -17.87
N LYS A 530 -18.48 -9.95 -18.84
CA LYS A 530 -18.72 -10.87 -19.95
C LYS A 530 -17.47 -11.08 -20.80
N ALA A 531 -16.69 -10.03 -21.05
CA ALA A 531 -15.43 -10.13 -21.78
C ALA A 531 -14.42 -11.01 -21.03
N GLY A 532 -14.36 -10.93 -19.70
CA GLY A 532 -13.53 -11.78 -18.85
C GLY A 532 -14.12 -13.16 -18.52
N ASN A 533 -15.30 -13.51 -19.06
CA ASN A 533 -16.04 -14.73 -18.70
C ASN A 533 -16.31 -14.88 -17.18
N LEU A 534 -16.58 -13.76 -16.52
CA LEU A 534 -16.86 -13.66 -15.09
C LEU A 534 -18.37 -13.44 -14.85
N SER A 535 -18.84 -13.89 -13.68
CA SER A 535 -20.20 -13.56 -13.24
C SER A 535 -20.26 -12.13 -12.70
N TYR A 536 -21.31 -11.42 -13.08
CA TYR A 536 -21.60 -10.06 -12.62
C TYR A 536 -22.80 -10.00 -11.65
N LYS A 537 -23.31 -11.17 -11.23
CA LYS A 537 -24.48 -11.28 -10.34
C LYS A 537 -24.31 -12.42 -9.35
N GLY A 538 -24.95 -12.26 -8.19
CA GLY A 538 -25.03 -13.29 -7.16
C GLY A 538 -24.18 -12.96 -5.95
N ASN A 539 -23.95 -13.97 -5.12
CA ASN A 539 -23.07 -13.88 -3.96
C ASN A 539 -21.61 -14.18 -4.34
N ALA A 540 -20.70 -14.24 -3.36
CA ALA A 540 -19.28 -14.53 -3.58
C ALA A 540 -18.99 -15.89 -4.26
N ALA A 541 -19.96 -16.81 -4.29
CA ALA A 541 -19.88 -18.09 -5.01
C ALA A 541 -20.48 -18.04 -6.44
N ALA A 542 -20.97 -16.88 -6.87
CA ALA A 542 -21.77 -16.67 -8.09
C ALA A 542 -23.15 -17.36 -8.08
N ASN A 543 -23.69 -17.70 -6.90
CA ASN A 543 -25.04 -18.24 -6.77
C ASN A 543 -26.07 -17.10 -6.78
N THR A 544 -27.16 -17.26 -7.53
CA THR A 544 -28.18 -16.21 -7.74
C THR A 544 -29.57 -16.57 -7.20
N GLU A 545 -29.87 -17.85 -7.02
CA GLU A 545 -31.17 -18.32 -6.51
C GLU A 545 -31.23 -18.30 -4.97
N ASN A 546 -30.23 -18.91 -4.34
CA ASN A 546 -30.04 -18.90 -2.89
C ASN A 546 -28.74 -18.17 -2.54
N LEU A 547 -28.84 -16.88 -2.20
CA LEU A 547 -27.68 -16.04 -1.91
C LEU A 547 -26.92 -16.43 -0.63
N LEU A 548 -27.53 -17.25 0.24
CA LEU A 548 -26.86 -17.79 1.44
C LEU A 548 -26.11 -19.11 1.16
N ASP A 549 -26.29 -19.70 -0.02
CA ASP A 549 -25.51 -20.86 -0.44
C ASP A 549 -24.14 -20.41 -0.97
N LEU A 550 -23.10 -20.61 -0.19
CA LEU A 550 -21.71 -20.32 -0.59
C LEU A 550 -20.97 -21.55 -1.14
N THR A 551 -21.69 -22.59 -1.54
CA THR A 551 -21.09 -23.76 -2.18
C THR A 551 -20.35 -23.33 -3.44
N GLY A 552 -19.03 -23.58 -3.46
CA GLY A 552 -18.16 -23.20 -4.56
C GLY A 552 -17.55 -21.81 -4.48
N GLN A 553 -17.72 -21.05 -3.38
CA GLN A 553 -16.90 -19.85 -3.15
C GLN A 553 -15.41 -20.19 -3.20
N ASN A 554 -14.59 -19.22 -3.59
CA ASN A 554 -13.14 -19.33 -3.42
C ASN A 554 -12.82 -19.32 -1.92
N LYS A 555 -11.77 -20.05 -1.52
CA LYS A 555 -11.38 -20.19 -0.11
C LYS A 555 -9.87 -20.08 0.02
N GLN A 556 -9.41 -19.56 1.15
CA GLN A 556 -8.03 -19.71 1.54
C GLN A 556 -7.69 -21.20 1.74
N LEU A 557 -6.41 -21.54 1.66
CA LEU A 557 -5.95 -22.89 1.97
C LEU A 557 -6.13 -23.17 3.48
N PRO A 558 -6.39 -24.43 3.87
CA PRO A 558 -6.39 -24.82 5.28
C PRO A 558 -5.04 -24.51 5.95
N TRP A 559 -5.07 -24.30 7.26
CA TRP A 559 -3.87 -24.22 8.10
C TRP A 559 -2.99 -25.49 7.98
N LEU A 560 -1.70 -25.33 8.23
CA LEU A 560 -0.80 -26.47 8.41
C LEU A 560 -1.31 -27.39 9.54
N PRO A 561 -1.25 -28.73 9.38
CA PRO A 561 -1.65 -29.65 10.43
C PRO A 561 -0.83 -29.42 11.70
N SER A 562 -1.50 -29.39 12.86
CA SER A 562 -0.82 -29.35 14.15
C SER A 562 -0.02 -30.65 14.36
N GLY A 563 1.31 -30.59 14.31
CA GLY A 563 2.21 -31.71 14.58
C GLY A 563 2.34 -32.72 13.43
N PHE A 564 2.86 -33.91 13.75
CA PHE A 564 3.11 -34.94 12.73
C PHE A 564 1.81 -35.51 12.16
N THR A 565 1.70 -35.52 10.84
CA THR A 565 0.67 -36.29 10.14
C THR A 565 0.80 -37.78 10.47
N ALA A 566 -0.26 -38.58 10.26
CA ALA A 566 -0.19 -40.03 10.46
C ALA A 566 0.96 -40.70 9.69
N ARG A 567 1.26 -40.21 8.47
CA ARG A 567 2.41 -40.64 7.67
C ARG A 567 3.73 -40.27 8.35
N GLY A 568 3.83 -39.06 8.90
CA GLY A 568 4.98 -38.59 9.69
C GLY A 568 5.21 -39.44 10.94
N ILE A 569 4.16 -39.77 11.69
CA ILE A 569 4.24 -40.66 12.86
C ILE A 569 4.75 -42.04 12.45
N VAL A 570 4.19 -42.64 11.39
CA VAL A 570 4.64 -43.94 10.88
C VAL A 570 6.12 -43.88 10.48
N ALA A 571 6.53 -42.87 9.70
CA ALA A 571 7.92 -42.70 9.28
C ALA A 571 8.86 -42.56 10.49
N MET A 572 8.51 -41.71 11.46
CA MET A 572 9.28 -41.53 12.69
C MET A 572 9.43 -42.84 13.47
N VAL A 573 8.33 -43.58 13.67
CA VAL A 573 8.34 -44.86 14.39
C VAL A 573 9.29 -45.86 13.71
N PHE A 574 9.19 -46.03 12.38
CA PHE A 574 10.05 -46.97 11.66
C PHE A 574 11.52 -46.52 11.58
N SER A 575 11.79 -45.21 11.55
CA SER A 575 13.15 -44.68 11.68
C SER A 575 13.74 -44.94 13.06
N CYS A 576 12.97 -44.74 14.14
CA CYS A 576 13.40 -45.09 15.49
C CYS A 576 13.68 -46.58 15.63
N VAL A 577 12.78 -47.45 15.14
CA VAL A 577 12.98 -48.91 15.15
C VAL A 577 14.26 -49.30 14.40
N SER A 578 14.48 -48.73 13.22
CA SER A 578 15.70 -48.96 12.43
C SER A 578 16.96 -48.53 13.18
N ALA A 579 16.92 -47.38 13.87
CA ALA A 579 18.04 -46.90 14.68
C ALA A 579 18.35 -47.83 15.86
N PHE A 580 17.34 -48.26 16.61
CA PHE A 580 17.52 -49.21 17.72
C PHE A 580 18.04 -50.56 17.26
N LEU A 581 17.51 -51.09 16.15
CA LEU A 581 18.03 -52.32 15.55
C LEU A 581 19.48 -52.14 15.11
N GLY A 582 19.81 -51.03 14.43
CA GLY A 582 21.18 -50.71 14.01
C GLY A 582 22.16 -50.68 15.20
N MET A 583 21.79 -49.99 16.29
CA MET A 583 22.60 -49.97 17.52
C MET A 583 22.76 -51.37 18.12
N ALA A 584 21.68 -52.16 18.22
CA ALA A 584 21.73 -53.52 18.75
C ALA A 584 22.65 -54.43 17.93
N PHE A 585 22.59 -54.36 16.60
CA PHE A 585 23.49 -55.10 15.72
C PHE A 585 24.95 -54.70 15.94
N ILE A 586 25.24 -53.40 16.02
CA ILE A 586 26.61 -52.91 16.32
C ILE A 586 27.10 -53.46 17.66
N THR A 587 26.27 -53.45 18.71
CA THR A 587 26.64 -53.99 20.02
C THR A 587 26.90 -55.50 19.95
N VAL A 588 26.03 -56.28 19.32
CA VAL A 588 26.18 -57.74 19.19
C VAL A 588 27.46 -58.09 18.45
N TYR A 589 27.72 -57.46 17.29
CA TYR A 589 28.93 -57.71 16.52
C TYR A 589 30.19 -57.23 17.25
N GLY A 590 30.13 -56.06 17.91
CA GLY A 590 31.23 -55.53 18.71
C GLY A 590 31.63 -56.45 19.87
N ILE A 591 30.67 -57.11 20.51
CA ILE A 591 30.92 -58.08 21.60
C ILE A 591 31.37 -59.44 21.05
N SER A 592 30.85 -59.87 19.90
CA SER A 592 31.13 -61.20 19.31
C SER A 592 32.61 -61.44 18.93
N GLY A 593 33.42 -60.38 18.84
CA GLY A 593 34.85 -60.44 18.56
C GLY A 593 35.76 -60.43 19.79
N ILE A 594 35.22 -60.32 21.01
CA ILE A 594 36.01 -60.26 22.24
C ILE A 594 36.33 -61.70 22.70
N GLN A 595 37.47 -62.23 22.27
CA GLN A 595 38.03 -63.45 22.88
C GLN A 595 38.70 -63.10 24.22
N PRO A 596 38.46 -63.87 25.30
CA PRO A 596 39.22 -63.70 26.53
C PRO A 596 40.70 -63.94 26.24
N LYS A 597 41.58 -63.01 26.64
CA LYS A 597 43.03 -63.25 26.64
C LYS A 597 43.31 -64.48 27.51
N GLU A 598 43.75 -65.59 26.90
CA GLU A 598 44.36 -66.69 27.63
C GLU A 598 45.58 -66.15 28.40
N THR A 599 45.50 -66.19 29.72
CA THR A 599 46.65 -65.97 30.61
C THR A 599 47.63 -67.12 30.42
N ALA A 600 48.74 -66.85 29.73
CA ALA A 600 49.87 -67.76 29.64
C ALA A 600 50.45 -67.98 31.05
N VAL A 601 50.33 -69.21 31.57
CA VAL A 601 51.04 -69.67 32.76
C VAL A 601 52.50 -69.92 32.35
N VAL A 602 53.41 -69.07 32.79
CA VAL A 602 54.86 -69.30 32.65
C VAL A 602 55.27 -70.27 33.76
N THR A 603 55.54 -71.52 33.40
CA THR A 603 56.25 -72.46 34.26
C THR A 603 57.75 -72.15 34.20
N GLU A 604 58.33 -71.67 35.30
CA GLU A 604 59.77 -71.67 35.53
C GLU A 604 60.28 -73.11 35.45
N ARG A 605 61.30 -73.34 34.62
CA ARG A 605 62.10 -74.56 34.63
C ARG A 605 63.51 -74.14 35.02
N ASP A 606 63.90 -74.57 36.22
CA ASP A 606 65.29 -74.76 36.61
C ASP A 606 66.02 -75.61 35.56
N ASP A 607 67.22 -75.19 35.18
CA ASP A 607 68.42 -76.00 35.41
C ASP A 607 69.69 -75.25 34.97
N SER A 608 70.68 -75.37 35.85
CA SER A 608 72.11 -75.10 35.71
C SER A 608 72.79 -75.87 34.59
#